data_AF-A0A4Y8LWP8-F1
#
_entry.id   AF-A0A4Y8LWP8-F1
#
_cell.length_a   1.000
_cell.length_b   1.000
_cell.length_c   1.000
_cell.angle_alpha   90.00
_cell.angle_beta   90.00
_cell.angle_gamma   90.00
#
_symmetry.space_group_name_H-M   'P 1'
#
loop_
_entity.id
_entity.type
_entity.pdbx_description
1 polymer ?
#
loop_
_entity_poly.entity_id
_entity_poly.type
_entity_poly.pdbx_seq_one_letter_code
_entity_poly.pdbx_strand_id
1 'polypeptide(L)'
;MRGSSIISHASERVERMVRYAHVKWFTDVTPVKETLDNVLSPVFMGTALAVALLLAILTQVLPAIMKIKALDQLDRQVERLRPRSFLILQYGSAIALLWSLLEGSLFAPEFAHPHGAITVAVGVTIALLLIPHHIAVKLASLVLLGLYVYYVGEYGLFHMLDYGFYLAIAAALALYRTVYERWSFPLLYLGTGLSLCWVAVEKWIYPAMSLDIIEHHQVPTFGFDPAVFIVLAAFIEFVVGYLLVVGILNRLLSIVLTLIFIMTTMLFGYVEIVGHFMIHVILVLFVIEGVSFYKPPVDMHKTKLDRIIFVALNFLLVLATFLLLYYRFA
;
A
#
# COMPACT_ATOMS: atom_id res chain seq x y z
N MET A 1 43.58 15.03 3.27
CA MET A 1 42.60 14.53 4.25
C MET A 1 41.20 15.11 3.98
N ARG A 2 40.59 14.82 2.82
CA ARG A 2 39.21 15.25 2.47
C ARG A 2 38.30 14.09 2.01
N GLY A 3 38.79 12.86 2.06
CA GLY A 3 38.08 11.67 1.57
C GLY A 3 37.32 10.87 2.62
N SER A 4 37.59 11.04 3.93
CA SER A 4 36.98 10.18 4.96
C SER A 4 35.61 10.67 5.45
N SER A 5 35.29 11.97 5.37
CA SER A 5 33.99 12.48 5.86
C SER A 5 32.82 12.13 4.92
N ILE A 6 33.06 12.13 3.60
CA ILE A 6 32.03 11.79 2.59
C ILE A 6 31.64 10.31 2.68
N ILE A 7 32.61 9.41 2.91
CA ILE A 7 32.35 7.97 3.06
C ILE A 7 31.60 7.70 4.37
N SER A 8 31.92 8.42 5.46
CA SER A 8 31.20 8.26 6.73
C SER A 8 29.74 8.68 6.65
N HIS A 9 29.41 9.79 5.96
CA HIS A 9 28.03 10.24 5.79
C HIS A 9 27.23 9.40 4.80
N ALA A 10 27.87 8.80 3.79
CA ALA A 10 27.20 7.86 2.89
C ALA A 10 26.88 6.54 3.60
N SER A 11 27.83 6.03 4.40
CA SER A 11 27.65 4.85 5.26
C SER A 11 26.49 5.06 6.25
N GLU A 12 26.48 6.17 6.99
CA GLU A 12 25.43 6.51 7.95
C GLU A 12 24.04 6.71 7.32
N ARG A 13 23.99 7.07 6.03
CA ARG A 13 22.73 7.32 5.31
C ARG A 13 22.15 6.01 4.75
N VAL A 14 23.00 5.12 4.25
CA VAL A 14 22.65 3.74 3.86
C VAL A 14 22.25 2.92 5.09
N GLU A 15 22.98 3.04 6.20
CA GLU A 15 22.70 2.34 7.45
C GLU A 15 21.40 2.81 8.13
N ARG A 16 20.98 4.07 7.89
CA ARG A 16 19.65 4.57 8.28
C ARG A 16 18.52 4.08 7.38
N MET A 17 18.74 3.97 6.07
CA MET A 17 17.75 3.45 5.12
C MET A 17 17.45 1.96 5.35
N VAL A 18 18.45 1.17 5.76
CA VAL A 18 18.31 -0.27 6.04
C VAL A 18 17.68 -0.56 7.42
N ARG A 19 17.54 0.41 8.33
CA ARG A 19 16.97 0.17 9.68
C ARG A 19 15.44 0.04 9.71
N TYR A 20 14.76 0.50 8.68
CA TYR A 20 13.30 0.63 8.69
C TYR A 20 12.72 -0.03 7.44
N ALA A 21 12.74 -1.35 7.41
CA ALA A 21 12.00 -2.09 6.39
C ALA A 21 10.60 -2.37 6.94
N HIS A 22 9.54 -2.29 6.13
CA HIS A 22 8.16 -2.50 6.59
C HIS A 22 7.98 -3.87 7.25
N VAL A 23 8.62 -4.90 6.69
CA VAL A 23 8.58 -6.27 7.24
C VAL A 23 9.22 -6.40 8.64
N LYS A 24 9.95 -5.38 9.14
CA LYS A 24 10.52 -5.35 10.50
C LYS A 24 9.50 -5.47 11.63
N TRP A 25 8.21 -5.27 11.36
CA TRP A 25 7.17 -5.48 12.36
C TRP A 25 7.16 -6.90 12.94
N PHE A 26 7.67 -7.87 12.17
CA PHE A 26 7.55 -9.29 12.46
C PHE A 26 8.90 -10.01 12.58
N THR A 27 10.02 -9.30 12.44
CA THR A 27 11.35 -9.91 12.53
C THR A 27 12.43 -8.94 13.02
N ASP A 28 13.35 -9.46 13.82
CA ASP A 28 14.54 -8.75 14.29
C ASP A 28 15.73 -8.88 13.33
N VAL A 29 15.64 -9.73 12.30
CA VAL A 29 16.73 -10.00 11.35
C VAL A 29 17.14 -8.73 10.62
N THR A 30 18.44 -8.44 10.58
CA THR A 30 18.99 -7.27 9.88
C THR A 30 18.73 -7.40 8.39
N PRO A 31 18.19 -6.37 7.70
CA PRO A 31 17.87 -6.50 6.29
C PRO A 31 19.15 -6.63 5.47
N VAL A 32 19.28 -7.73 4.73
CA VAL A 32 20.39 -7.98 3.82
C VAL A 32 19.89 -7.84 2.41
N LYS A 33 20.44 -6.85 1.70
CA LYS A 33 20.07 -6.56 0.32
C LYS A 33 20.57 -7.67 -0.61
N GLU A 34 19.65 -8.25 -1.35
CA GLU A 34 19.93 -9.32 -2.30
C GLU A 34 20.54 -8.75 -3.60
N THR A 35 21.34 -9.56 -4.30
CA THR A 35 21.90 -9.15 -5.59
C THR A 35 20.83 -9.10 -6.67
N LEU A 36 20.92 -8.15 -7.61
CA LEU A 36 19.93 -8.02 -8.68
C LEU A 36 19.83 -9.29 -9.53
N ASP A 37 20.94 -10.01 -9.74
CA ASP A 37 20.97 -11.28 -10.49
C ASP A 37 20.14 -12.36 -9.79
N ASN A 38 20.20 -12.43 -8.46
CA ASN A 38 19.39 -13.35 -7.66
C ASN A 38 17.92 -12.93 -7.60
N VAL A 39 17.65 -11.62 -7.53
CA VAL A 39 16.27 -11.09 -7.58
C VAL A 39 15.62 -11.43 -8.93
N LEU A 40 16.33 -11.21 -10.04
CA LEU A 40 15.91 -11.53 -11.40
C LEU A 40 16.09 -13.02 -11.74
N SER A 41 15.89 -13.90 -10.75
CA SER A 41 15.93 -15.35 -10.92
C SER A 41 15.01 -15.86 -12.02
N PRO A 42 15.22 -17.08 -12.54
CA PRO A 42 14.30 -17.71 -13.50
C PRO A 42 12.85 -17.77 -13.00
N VAL A 43 12.66 -17.97 -11.69
CA VAL A 43 11.32 -17.96 -11.06
C VAL A 43 10.70 -16.58 -11.13
N PHE A 44 11.44 -15.53 -10.80
CA PHE A 44 10.95 -14.15 -10.90
C PHE A 44 10.57 -13.81 -12.35
N MET A 45 11.48 -14.05 -13.31
CA MET A 45 11.26 -13.73 -14.72
C MET A 45 10.10 -14.52 -15.32
N GLY A 46 10.03 -15.82 -15.03
CA GLY A 46 8.91 -16.67 -15.46
C GLY A 46 7.58 -16.20 -14.88
N THR A 47 7.55 -15.84 -13.60
CA THR A 47 6.35 -15.33 -12.93
C THR A 47 5.94 -13.96 -13.49
N ALA A 48 6.89 -13.05 -13.72
CA ALA A 48 6.61 -11.73 -14.32
C ALA A 48 5.94 -11.87 -15.69
N LEU A 49 6.45 -12.75 -16.55
CA LEU A 49 5.85 -13.03 -17.87
C LEU A 49 4.47 -13.70 -17.74
N ALA A 50 4.33 -14.69 -16.86
CA ALA A 50 3.06 -15.37 -16.61
C ALA A 50 1.98 -14.40 -16.11
N VAL A 51 2.34 -13.51 -15.17
CA VAL A 51 1.45 -12.47 -14.64
C VAL A 51 1.10 -11.44 -15.72
N ALA A 52 2.07 -10.99 -16.53
CA ALA A 52 1.81 -10.06 -17.62
C ALA A 52 0.78 -10.63 -18.61
N LEU A 53 0.92 -11.92 -18.96
CA LEU A 53 -0.04 -12.64 -19.80
C LEU A 53 -1.40 -12.80 -19.12
N LEU A 54 -1.41 -13.16 -17.83
CA LEU A 54 -2.64 -13.31 -17.05
C LEU A 54 -3.42 -12.01 -16.97
N LEU A 55 -2.75 -10.88 -16.72
CA LEU A 55 -3.36 -9.55 -16.72
C LEU A 55 -3.89 -9.17 -18.09
N ALA A 56 -3.16 -9.49 -19.16
CA ALA A 56 -3.63 -9.26 -20.51
C ALA A 56 -4.91 -10.06 -20.82
N ILE A 57 -4.98 -11.33 -20.40
CA ILE A 57 -6.19 -12.15 -20.51
C ILE A 57 -7.31 -11.59 -19.63
N LEU A 58 -7.01 -11.18 -18.40
CA LEU A 58 -7.97 -10.62 -17.46
C LEU A 58 -8.74 -9.45 -18.07
N THR A 59 -8.07 -8.57 -18.83
CA THR A 59 -8.75 -7.45 -19.51
C THR A 59 -9.79 -7.88 -20.54
N GLN A 60 -9.63 -9.06 -21.14
CA GLN A 60 -10.60 -9.63 -22.08
C GLN A 60 -11.79 -10.28 -21.36
N VAL A 61 -11.54 -10.85 -20.18
CA VAL A 61 -12.55 -11.57 -19.38
C VAL A 61 -13.31 -10.62 -18.44
N LEU A 62 -12.76 -9.45 -18.15
CA LEU A 62 -13.33 -8.44 -17.25
C LEU A 62 -14.80 -8.10 -17.58
N PRO A 63 -15.22 -7.88 -18.86
CA PRO A 63 -16.62 -7.61 -19.18
C PRO A 63 -17.56 -8.77 -18.86
N ALA A 64 -17.07 -10.01 -18.82
CA ALA A 64 -17.85 -11.18 -18.42
C ALA A 64 -17.95 -11.28 -16.89
N ILE A 65 -16.85 -11.02 -16.16
CA ILE A 65 -16.83 -11.00 -14.70
C ILE A 65 -17.80 -9.94 -14.17
N MET A 66 -17.80 -8.74 -14.75
CA MET A 66 -18.68 -7.65 -14.34
C MET A 66 -20.17 -7.93 -14.58
N LYS A 67 -20.54 -8.96 -15.36
CA LYS A 67 -21.94 -9.37 -15.59
C LYS A 67 -22.44 -10.41 -14.59
N ILE A 68 -21.61 -10.86 -13.65
CA ILE A 68 -22.00 -11.84 -12.64
C ILE A 68 -23.05 -11.21 -11.70
N LYS A 69 -24.24 -11.81 -11.62
CA LYS A 69 -25.38 -11.30 -10.84
C LYS A 69 -25.07 -11.08 -9.35
N ALA A 70 -24.21 -11.92 -8.77
CA ALA A 70 -23.81 -11.79 -7.36
C ALA A 70 -23.02 -10.49 -7.10
N LEU A 71 -22.15 -10.10 -8.03
CA LEU A 71 -21.43 -8.82 -7.95
C LEU A 71 -22.37 -7.64 -8.09
N ASP A 72 -23.30 -7.69 -9.06
CA ASP A 72 -24.31 -6.65 -9.27
C ASP A 72 -25.28 -6.48 -8.07
N GLN A 73 -25.61 -7.56 -7.35
CA GLN A 73 -26.41 -7.48 -6.13
C GLN A 73 -25.63 -6.84 -4.97
N LEU A 74 -24.38 -7.24 -4.78
CA LEU A 74 -23.50 -6.68 -3.74
C LEU A 74 -23.20 -5.20 -4.02
N ASP A 75 -23.00 -4.83 -5.28
CA ASP A 75 -22.83 -3.43 -5.72
C ASP A 75 -24.01 -2.58 -5.26
N ARG A 76 -25.25 -2.97 -5.61
CA ARG A 76 -26.46 -2.20 -5.25
C ARG A 76 -26.67 -2.02 -3.74
N GLN A 77 -26.33 -3.02 -2.93
CA GLN A 77 -26.52 -2.91 -1.48
C GLN A 77 -25.52 -1.92 -0.86
N VAL A 78 -24.27 -2.03 -1.29
CA VAL A 78 -23.16 -1.29 -0.73
C VAL A 78 -23.10 0.14 -1.29
N GLU A 79 -23.54 0.38 -2.52
CA GLU A 79 -23.64 1.73 -3.10
C GLU A 79 -24.53 2.68 -2.27
N ARG A 80 -25.48 2.13 -1.50
CA ARG A 80 -26.30 2.93 -0.57
C ARG A 80 -25.47 3.60 0.53
N LEU A 81 -24.26 3.09 0.80
CA LEU A 81 -23.33 3.65 1.76
C LEU A 81 -22.42 4.72 1.16
N ARG A 82 -22.40 4.90 -0.18
CA ARG A 82 -21.54 5.89 -0.87
C ARG A 82 -21.69 7.33 -0.33
N PRO A 83 -22.90 7.83 0.02
CA PRO A 83 -23.02 9.15 0.64
C PRO A 83 -22.31 9.29 1.99
N ARG A 84 -21.97 8.16 2.64
CA ARG A 84 -21.27 8.12 3.93
C ARG A 84 -19.78 7.86 3.79
N SER A 85 -19.23 7.62 2.59
CA SER A 85 -17.82 7.29 2.39
C SER A 85 -16.89 8.34 3.00
N PHE A 86 -17.21 9.63 2.84
CA PHE A 86 -16.38 10.69 3.43
C PHE A 86 -16.42 10.70 4.97
N LEU A 87 -17.56 10.38 5.58
CA LEU A 87 -17.68 10.25 7.03
C LEU A 87 -16.89 9.04 7.53
N ILE A 88 -16.88 7.94 6.76
CA ILE A 88 -16.08 6.75 7.06
C ILE A 88 -14.59 7.07 6.98
N LEU A 89 -14.15 7.81 5.95
CA LEU A 89 -12.76 8.27 5.86
C LEU A 89 -12.39 9.17 7.04
N GLN A 90 -13.22 10.18 7.33
CA GLN A 90 -12.99 11.14 8.41
C GLN A 90 -12.92 10.47 9.78
N TYR A 91 -13.97 9.77 10.19
CA TYR A 91 -14.03 9.15 11.51
C TYR A 91 -13.18 7.90 11.61
N GLY A 92 -13.06 7.12 10.54
CA GLY A 92 -12.13 5.99 10.48
C GLY A 92 -10.69 6.44 10.66
N SER A 93 -10.29 7.56 10.05
CA SER A 93 -8.96 8.16 10.28
C SER A 93 -8.78 8.62 11.72
N ALA A 94 -9.81 9.23 12.32
CA ALA A 94 -9.76 9.66 13.72
C ALA A 94 -9.59 8.47 14.68
N ILE A 95 -10.35 7.39 14.45
CA ILE A 95 -10.27 6.16 15.25
C ILE A 95 -8.91 5.49 15.05
N ALA A 96 -8.40 5.42 13.83
CA ALA A 96 -7.09 4.83 13.53
C ALA A 96 -5.98 5.58 14.26
N LEU A 97 -5.95 6.91 14.15
CA LEU A 97 -4.95 7.74 14.84
C LEU A 97 -5.08 7.65 16.36
N LEU A 98 -6.31 7.60 16.88
CA LEU A 98 -6.55 7.41 18.31
C LEU A 98 -6.02 6.05 18.78
N TRP A 99 -6.29 4.98 18.03
CA TRP A 99 -5.81 3.64 18.35
C TRP A 99 -4.29 3.59 18.35
N SER A 100 -3.63 4.08 17.29
CA SER A 100 -2.17 4.13 17.23
C SER A 100 -1.59 4.91 18.41
N LEU A 101 -2.19 6.07 18.74
CA LEU A 101 -1.74 6.88 19.87
C LEU A 101 -1.84 6.15 21.22
N LEU A 102 -2.90 5.35 21.43
CA LEU A 102 -3.08 4.53 22.64
C LEU A 102 -2.07 3.38 22.72
N GLU A 103 -1.76 2.76 21.58
CA GLU A 103 -0.70 1.75 21.46
C GLU A 103 0.70 2.35 21.57
N GLY A 104 0.79 3.67 21.62
CA GLY A 104 2.04 4.40 21.74
C GLY A 104 2.86 4.40 20.46
N SER A 105 2.23 4.29 19.31
CA SER A 105 2.86 4.45 17.99
C SER A 105 2.14 5.51 17.16
N LEU A 106 2.68 5.85 15.99
CA LEU A 106 2.01 6.71 15.02
C LEU A 106 2.29 6.16 13.64
N PHE A 107 1.28 6.11 12.76
CA PHE A 107 1.32 5.54 11.40
C PHE A 107 1.58 4.04 11.32
N ALA A 108 2.54 3.53 12.09
CA ALA A 108 3.03 2.16 12.03
C ALA A 108 3.66 1.75 13.39
N PRO A 109 3.63 0.47 13.80
CA PRO A 109 4.07 0.03 15.14
C PRO A 109 5.56 0.25 15.45
N GLU A 110 6.43 0.25 14.44
CA GLU A 110 7.88 0.46 14.55
C GLU A 110 8.28 1.91 14.80
N PHE A 111 7.37 2.85 14.55
CA PHE A 111 7.64 4.25 14.73
C PHE A 111 7.63 4.63 16.21
N ALA A 112 8.69 5.36 16.60
CA ALA A 112 8.92 5.76 17.97
C ALA A 112 7.71 6.49 18.56
N HIS A 113 7.50 6.26 19.87
CA HIS A 113 6.39 6.84 20.60
C HIS A 113 6.30 8.35 20.39
N PRO A 114 5.16 8.89 19.90
CA PRO A 114 5.02 10.33 19.76
C PRO A 114 5.13 11.00 21.13
N HIS A 115 6.05 11.95 21.25
CA HIS A 115 6.31 12.70 22.48
C HIS A 115 6.23 14.21 22.26
N GLY A 116 5.93 14.95 23.33
CA GLY A 116 5.90 16.42 23.33
C GLY A 116 4.96 17.00 22.27
N ALA A 117 5.51 17.81 21.36
CA ALA A 117 4.74 18.51 20.33
C ALA A 117 4.06 17.57 19.33
N ILE A 118 4.63 16.38 19.07
CA ILE A 118 4.06 15.40 18.13
C ILE A 118 2.77 14.82 18.70
N THR A 119 2.77 14.42 19.98
CA THR A 119 1.59 13.93 20.69
C THR A 119 0.44 14.95 20.64
N VAL A 120 0.77 16.23 20.87
CA VAL A 120 -0.19 17.33 20.78
C VAL A 120 -0.73 17.47 19.35
N ALA A 121 0.13 17.43 18.34
CA ALA A 121 -0.29 17.53 16.95
C ALA A 121 -1.21 16.36 16.53
N VAL A 122 -0.93 15.13 16.96
CA VAL A 122 -1.81 13.97 16.74
C VAL A 122 -3.15 14.18 17.45
N GLY A 123 -3.14 14.58 18.72
CA GLY A 123 -4.36 14.88 19.48
C GLY A 123 -5.21 15.98 18.85
N VAL A 124 -4.58 17.05 18.35
CA VAL A 124 -5.25 18.12 17.58
C VAL A 124 -5.84 17.57 16.29
N THR A 125 -5.11 16.72 15.55
CA THR A 125 -5.62 16.07 14.33
C THR A 125 -6.87 15.26 14.63
N ILE A 126 -6.85 14.41 15.67
CA ILE A 126 -8.00 13.61 16.10
C ILE A 126 -9.18 14.52 16.47
N ALA A 127 -8.96 15.54 17.30
CA ALA A 127 -10.00 16.45 17.73
C ALA A 127 -10.66 17.18 16.54
N LEU A 128 -9.86 17.66 15.59
CA LEU A 128 -10.35 18.30 14.36
C LEU A 128 -11.15 17.35 13.47
N LEU A 129 -10.73 16.08 13.35
CA LEU A 129 -11.47 15.06 12.60
C LEU A 129 -12.80 14.67 13.27
N LEU A 130 -12.92 14.78 14.59
CA LEU A 130 -14.18 14.49 15.29
C LEU A 130 -15.22 15.61 15.12
N ILE A 131 -14.80 16.82 14.75
CA ILE A 131 -15.72 17.93 14.48
C ILE A 131 -16.38 17.69 13.10
N PRO A 132 -17.72 17.61 13.01
CA PRO A 132 -18.44 17.37 11.75
C PRO A 132 -18.51 18.63 10.86
N HIS A 133 -17.38 19.30 10.66
CA HIS A 133 -17.28 20.54 9.89
C HIS A 133 -16.12 20.49 8.90
N HIS A 134 -16.40 20.79 7.64
CA HIS A 134 -15.44 20.67 6.53
C HIS A 134 -14.16 21.50 6.71
N ILE A 135 -14.21 22.66 7.38
CA ILE A 135 -13.00 23.45 7.68
C ILE A 135 -12.12 22.71 8.69
N ALA A 136 -12.70 22.07 9.71
CA ALA A 136 -11.95 21.30 10.69
C ALA A 136 -11.26 20.11 10.04
N VAL A 137 -11.93 19.42 9.11
CA VAL A 137 -11.35 18.32 8.31
C VAL A 137 -10.15 18.80 7.48
N LYS A 138 -10.26 19.97 6.83
CA LYS A 138 -9.14 20.56 6.07
C LYS A 138 -7.97 20.94 6.96
N LEU A 139 -8.23 21.51 8.14
CA LEU A 139 -7.18 21.80 9.12
C LEU A 139 -6.52 20.50 9.62
N ALA A 140 -7.30 19.46 9.90
CA ALA A 140 -6.77 18.15 10.28
C ALA A 140 -5.87 17.56 9.18
N SER A 141 -6.28 17.66 7.92
CA SER A 141 -5.48 17.26 6.76
C SER A 141 -4.12 17.98 6.72
N LEU A 142 -4.09 19.29 6.97
CA LEU A 142 -2.84 20.05 7.00
C LEU A 142 -1.91 19.59 8.13
N VAL A 143 -2.46 19.32 9.32
CA VAL A 143 -1.66 18.80 10.44
C VAL A 143 -1.17 17.39 10.15
N LEU A 144 -2.02 16.52 9.59
CA LEU A 144 -1.66 15.17 9.17
C LEU A 144 -0.55 15.16 8.11
N LEU A 145 -0.63 16.06 7.12
CA LEU A 145 0.42 16.25 6.12
C LEU A 145 1.72 16.74 6.77
N GLY A 146 1.63 17.68 7.72
CA GLY A 146 2.78 18.15 8.49
C GLY A 146 3.45 17.03 9.29
N LEU A 147 2.67 16.17 9.94
CA LEU A 147 3.14 14.97 10.63
C LEU A 147 3.83 14.01 9.67
N TYR A 148 3.24 13.74 8.50
CA TYR A 148 3.86 12.88 7.49
C TYR A 148 5.21 13.45 7.02
N VAL A 149 5.27 14.75 6.72
CA VAL A 149 6.52 15.42 6.30
C VAL A 149 7.57 15.41 7.40
N TYR A 150 7.16 15.58 8.66
CA TYR A 150 8.06 15.44 9.81
C TYR A 150 8.68 14.03 9.85
N TYR A 151 7.86 12.98 9.73
CA TYR A 151 8.33 11.60 9.71
C TYR A 151 9.19 11.26 8.49
N VAL A 152 8.95 11.90 7.33
CA VAL A 152 9.88 11.84 6.19
C VAL A 152 11.25 12.42 6.54
N GLY A 153 11.31 13.46 7.38
CA GLY A 153 12.56 14.03 7.89
C GLY A 153 13.30 13.09 8.84
N GLU A 154 12.57 12.40 9.72
CA GLU A 154 13.14 11.51 10.74
C GLU A 154 13.56 10.14 10.18
N TYR A 155 12.70 9.51 9.40
CA TYR A 155 12.86 8.12 8.91
C TYR A 155 13.29 8.04 7.44
N GLY A 156 13.21 9.16 6.71
CA GLY A 156 13.56 9.23 5.30
C GLY A 156 12.37 8.97 4.36
N LEU A 157 12.42 9.59 3.17
CA LEU A 157 11.37 9.46 2.17
C LEU A 157 11.19 8.01 1.70
N PHE A 158 12.29 7.27 1.52
CA PHE A 158 12.28 5.90 1.00
C PHE A 158 11.41 4.97 1.84
N HIS A 159 11.56 5.02 3.17
CA HIS A 159 10.76 4.20 4.07
C HIS A 159 9.32 4.73 4.20
N MET A 160 9.14 6.04 4.26
CA MET A 160 7.79 6.61 4.35
C MET A 160 6.92 6.31 3.12
N LEU A 161 7.50 5.90 1.98
CA LEU A 161 6.73 5.40 0.83
C LEU A 161 5.93 4.12 1.12
N ASP A 162 6.35 3.30 2.09
CA ASP A 162 5.57 2.16 2.62
C ASP A 162 4.21 2.65 3.12
N TYR A 163 4.17 3.87 3.65
CA TYR A 163 3.03 4.55 4.26
C TYR A 163 2.41 5.64 3.37
N GLY A 164 2.67 5.60 2.06
CA GLY A 164 2.20 6.59 1.07
C GLY A 164 0.67 6.77 1.05
N PHE A 165 -0.10 5.79 1.55
CA PHE A 165 -1.54 5.95 1.72
C PHE A 165 -1.92 7.04 2.73
N TYR A 166 -1.11 7.37 3.75
CA TYR A 166 -1.38 8.51 4.64
C TYR A 166 -1.31 9.86 3.92
N LEU A 167 -0.38 10.00 2.96
CA LEU A 167 -0.31 11.17 2.09
C LEU A 167 -1.59 11.28 1.24
N ALA A 168 -2.10 10.15 0.73
CA ALA A 168 -3.35 10.12 -0.01
C ALA A 168 -4.58 10.42 0.87
N ILE A 169 -4.61 9.97 2.13
CA ILE A 169 -5.65 10.34 3.10
C ILE A 169 -5.62 11.84 3.35
N ALA A 170 -4.44 12.41 3.63
CA ALA A 170 -4.31 13.84 3.83
C ALA A 170 -4.82 14.61 2.60
N ALA A 171 -4.43 14.21 1.40
CA ALA A 171 -4.91 14.82 0.16
C ALA A 171 -6.43 14.69 0.00
N ALA A 172 -7.01 13.51 0.22
CA ALA A 172 -8.44 13.27 0.14
C ALA A 172 -9.23 14.16 1.11
N LEU A 173 -8.79 14.25 2.37
CA LEU A 173 -9.41 15.11 3.38
C LEU A 173 -9.29 16.62 3.03
N ALA A 174 -8.19 17.07 2.43
CA ALA A 174 -8.03 18.46 1.98
C ALA A 174 -9.03 18.84 0.87
N LEU A 175 -9.34 17.89 -0.01
CA LEU A 175 -10.24 18.10 -1.16
C LEU A 175 -11.72 18.06 -0.78
N TYR A 176 -12.06 17.74 0.47
CA TYR A 176 -13.44 17.67 0.94
C TYR A 176 -14.22 18.98 0.74
N ARG A 177 -15.41 18.92 0.14
CA ARG A 177 -16.23 20.09 -0.22
C ARG A 177 -15.43 21.14 -1.01
N THR A 178 -14.70 20.70 -2.02
CA THR A 178 -14.04 21.56 -3.01
C THR A 178 -14.46 21.14 -4.41
N VAL A 179 -14.17 21.98 -5.41
CA VAL A 179 -14.37 21.66 -6.83
C VAL A 179 -13.58 20.42 -7.29
N TYR A 180 -12.58 20.01 -6.50
CA TYR A 180 -11.70 18.88 -6.79
C TYR A 180 -12.02 17.63 -5.96
N GLU A 181 -13.12 17.62 -5.19
CA GLU A 181 -13.52 16.48 -4.33
C GLU A 181 -13.59 15.15 -5.09
N ARG A 182 -13.92 15.18 -6.38
CA ARG A 182 -13.91 14.01 -7.29
C ARG A 182 -12.57 13.27 -7.34
N TRP A 183 -11.47 13.93 -6.98
CA TRP A 183 -10.12 13.36 -6.95
C TRP A 183 -9.75 12.70 -5.62
N SER A 184 -10.57 12.84 -4.57
CA SER A 184 -10.27 12.31 -3.23
C SER A 184 -10.06 10.79 -3.25
N PHE A 185 -11.03 10.04 -3.77
CA PHE A 185 -10.93 8.58 -3.87
C PHE A 185 -9.89 8.12 -4.90
N PRO A 186 -9.81 8.67 -6.13
CA PRO A 186 -8.71 8.34 -7.04
C PRO A 186 -7.32 8.43 -6.41
N LEU A 187 -7.08 9.47 -5.60
CA LEU A 187 -5.82 9.63 -4.90
C LEU A 187 -5.62 8.56 -3.82
N LEU A 188 -6.67 8.16 -3.10
CA LEU A 188 -6.61 7.04 -2.17
C LEU A 188 -6.24 5.73 -2.86
N TYR A 189 -6.87 5.40 -4.00
CA TYR A 189 -6.53 4.22 -4.79
C TYR A 189 -5.09 4.26 -5.26
N LEU A 190 -4.65 5.42 -5.77
CA LEU A 190 -3.28 5.61 -6.23
C LEU A 190 -2.28 5.46 -5.08
N GLY A 191 -2.45 6.19 -3.99
CA GLY A 191 -1.53 6.15 -2.85
C GLY A 191 -1.45 4.77 -2.21
N THR A 192 -2.59 4.10 -2.02
CA THR A 192 -2.64 2.75 -1.44
C THR A 192 -2.04 1.71 -2.39
N GLY A 193 -2.38 1.75 -3.67
CA GLY A 193 -1.85 0.82 -4.66
C GLY A 193 -0.35 0.99 -4.89
N LEU A 194 0.15 2.23 -4.92
CA LEU A 194 1.59 2.50 -5.01
C LEU A 194 2.34 2.04 -3.74
N SER A 195 1.77 2.26 -2.55
CA SER A 195 2.29 1.70 -1.28
C SER A 195 2.45 0.19 -1.37
N LEU A 196 1.39 -0.52 -1.78
CA LEU A 196 1.40 -1.99 -1.90
C LEU A 196 2.44 -2.49 -2.90
N CYS A 197 2.55 -1.84 -4.06
CA CYS A 197 3.61 -2.16 -5.02
C CYS A 197 5.01 -1.95 -4.41
N TRP A 198 5.18 -0.92 -3.59
CA TRP A 198 6.46 -0.60 -2.97
C TRP A 198 6.88 -1.65 -1.92
N VAL A 199 5.99 -1.99 -0.98
CA VAL A 199 6.26 -3.05 0.04
C VAL A 199 6.34 -4.46 -0.56
N ALA A 200 5.76 -4.69 -1.75
CA ALA A 200 5.96 -5.93 -2.48
C ALA A 200 7.40 -6.05 -3.00
N VAL A 201 7.98 -4.96 -3.53
CA VAL A 201 9.37 -4.97 -3.99
C VAL A 201 10.35 -5.19 -2.84
N GLU A 202 10.05 -4.65 -1.65
CA GLU A 202 10.85 -4.90 -0.45
C GLU A 202 11.12 -6.40 -0.22
N LYS A 203 10.09 -7.24 -0.39
CA LYS A 203 10.19 -8.69 -0.17
C LYS A 203 11.13 -9.38 -1.16
N TRP A 204 11.26 -8.86 -2.38
CA TRP A 204 12.25 -9.37 -3.34
C TRP A 204 13.66 -8.90 -3.01
N ILE A 205 13.81 -7.67 -2.52
CA ILE A 205 15.10 -7.03 -2.28
C ILE A 205 15.72 -7.48 -0.96
N TYR A 206 14.90 -7.76 0.05
CA TYR A 206 15.31 -8.22 1.38
C TYR A 206 14.59 -9.53 1.76
N PRO A 207 14.80 -10.63 1.00
CA PRO A 207 14.05 -11.87 1.18
C PRO A 207 14.34 -12.55 2.53
N ALA A 208 15.52 -12.32 3.12
CA ALA A 208 15.92 -12.88 4.42
C ALA A 208 14.93 -12.55 5.55
N MET A 209 14.35 -11.35 5.55
CA MET A 209 13.34 -10.98 6.55
C MET A 209 12.05 -11.78 6.38
N SER A 210 11.60 -11.97 5.14
CA SER A 210 10.41 -12.77 4.86
C SER A 210 10.63 -14.25 5.15
N LEU A 211 11.86 -14.76 4.93
CA LEU A 211 12.23 -16.14 5.27
C LEU A 211 12.15 -16.37 6.78
N ASP A 212 12.70 -15.45 7.58
CA ASP A 212 12.64 -15.52 9.04
C ASP A 212 11.21 -15.52 9.55
N ILE A 213 10.33 -14.69 8.97
CA ILE A 213 8.90 -14.68 9.32
C ILE A 213 8.23 -16.01 9.03
N ILE A 214 8.51 -16.62 7.87
CA ILE A 214 7.96 -17.92 7.50
C ILE A 214 8.40 -18.98 8.51
N GLU A 215 9.68 -18.98 8.89
CA GLU A 215 10.25 -19.92 9.85
C GLU A 215 9.70 -19.69 11.27
N HIS A 216 9.70 -18.45 11.76
CA HIS A 216 9.29 -18.13 13.12
C HIS A 216 7.78 -18.29 13.33
N HIS A 217 6.97 -17.80 12.39
CA HIS A 217 5.50 -17.84 12.50
C HIS A 217 4.88 -19.08 11.83
N GLN A 218 5.69 -20.01 11.32
CA GLN A 218 5.25 -21.25 10.68
C GLN A 218 4.21 -21.00 9.58
N VAL A 219 4.49 -19.99 8.75
CA VAL A 219 3.56 -19.55 7.69
C VAL A 219 3.39 -20.70 6.69
N PRO A 220 2.14 -21.10 6.36
CA PRO A 220 1.92 -22.19 5.42
C PRO A 220 2.37 -21.81 4.01
N THR A 221 3.41 -22.49 3.50
CA THR A 221 3.91 -22.27 2.12
C THR A 221 3.19 -23.11 1.07
N PHE A 222 2.15 -23.86 1.46
CA PHE A 222 1.34 -24.71 0.57
C PHE A 222 2.15 -25.71 -0.29
N GLY A 223 3.28 -26.19 0.25
CA GLY A 223 4.16 -27.14 -0.44
C GLY A 223 5.20 -26.50 -1.36
N PHE A 224 5.23 -25.16 -1.46
CA PHE A 224 6.32 -24.44 -2.11
C PHE A 224 7.53 -24.32 -1.18
N ASP A 225 8.72 -24.26 -1.79
CA ASP A 225 9.93 -23.81 -1.11
C ASP A 225 9.72 -22.38 -0.57
N PRO A 226 10.17 -22.04 0.66
CA PRO A 226 9.97 -20.72 1.25
C PRO A 226 10.45 -19.55 0.37
N ALA A 227 11.60 -19.68 -0.31
CA ALA A 227 12.11 -18.61 -1.16
C ALA A 227 11.23 -18.40 -2.39
N VAL A 228 10.74 -19.49 -2.99
CA VAL A 228 9.78 -19.44 -4.10
C VAL A 228 8.45 -18.83 -3.64
N PHE A 229 7.96 -19.24 -2.47
CA PHE A 229 6.72 -18.72 -1.89
C PHE A 229 6.78 -17.20 -1.69
N ILE A 230 7.90 -16.66 -1.20
CA ILE A 230 8.10 -15.22 -1.02
C ILE A 230 8.00 -14.48 -2.37
N VAL A 231 8.65 -15.00 -3.41
CA VAL A 231 8.58 -14.38 -4.75
C VAL A 231 7.13 -14.33 -5.24
N LEU A 232 6.39 -15.44 -5.12
CA LEU A 232 4.99 -15.53 -5.53
C LEU A 232 4.08 -14.61 -4.69
N ALA A 233 4.26 -14.58 -3.37
CA ALA A 233 3.49 -13.73 -2.46
C ALA A 233 3.68 -12.24 -2.79
N ALA A 234 4.92 -11.82 -3.02
CA ALA A 234 5.25 -10.46 -3.44
C ALA A 234 4.65 -10.13 -4.83
N PHE A 235 4.60 -11.07 -5.77
CA PHE A 235 3.88 -10.86 -7.03
C PHE A 235 2.37 -10.66 -6.83
N ILE A 236 1.74 -11.42 -5.93
CA ILE A 236 0.31 -11.25 -5.61
C ILE A 236 0.07 -9.84 -5.08
N GLU A 237 0.87 -9.40 -4.12
CA GLU A 237 0.76 -8.05 -3.53
C GLU A 237 1.01 -6.95 -4.56
N PHE A 238 2.05 -7.08 -5.38
CA PHE A 238 2.35 -6.14 -6.45
C PHE A 238 1.21 -6.06 -7.49
N VAL A 239 0.63 -7.19 -7.87
CA VAL A 239 -0.50 -7.24 -8.81
C VAL A 239 -1.75 -6.59 -8.21
N VAL A 240 -2.04 -6.84 -6.94
CA VAL A 240 -3.16 -6.19 -6.24
C VAL A 240 -2.95 -4.68 -6.21
N GLY A 241 -1.74 -4.21 -5.84
CA GLY A 241 -1.38 -2.80 -5.85
C GLY A 241 -1.52 -2.18 -7.25
N TYR A 242 -0.97 -2.83 -8.27
CA TYR A 242 -1.06 -2.39 -9.67
C TYR A 242 -2.51 -2.28 -10.15
N LEU A 243 -3.35 -3.28 -9.88
CA LEU A 243 -4.75 -3.27 -10.29
C LEU A 243 -5.55 -2.16 -9.58
N LEU A 244 -5.23 -1.83 -8.32
CA LEU A 244 -5.80 -0.69 -7.60
C LEU A 244 -5.39 0.65 -8.25
N VAL A 245 -4.12 0.79 -8.65
CA VAL A 245 -3.63 1.98 -9.37
C VAL A 245 -4.33 2.15 -10.71
N VAL A 246 -4.50 1.07 -11.47
CA VAL A 246 -5.23 1.09 -12.76
C VAL A 246 -6.74 1.27 -12.55
N GLY A 247 -7.25 0.93 -11.37
CA GLY A 247 -8.66 1.06 -11.01
C GLY A 247 -9.53 -0.06 -11.55
N ILE A 248 -9.01 -1.30 -11.62
CA ILE A 248 -9.73 -2.48 -12.11
C ILE A 248 -10.04 -3.40 -10.94
N LEU A 249 -11.26 -3.94 -10.89
CA LEU A 249 -11.71 -4.88 -9.84
C LEU A 249 -11.58 -4.36 -8.40
N ASN A 250 -11.51 -3.03 -8.20
CA ASN A 250 -11.31 -2.36 -6.91
C ASN A 250 -12.09 -2.98 -5.75
N ARG A 251 -13.39 -3.20 -5.94
CA ARG A 251 -14.27 -3.80 -4.92
C ARG A 251 -13.88 -5.24 -4.58
N LEU A 252 -13.71 -6.08 -5.61
CA LEU A 252 -13.32 -7.48 -5.42
C LEU A 252 -11.95 -7.58 -4.76
N LEU A 253 -10.97 -6.80 -5.23
CA LEU A 253 -9.63 -6.75 -4.66
C LEU A 253 -9.66 -6.31 -3.19
N SER A 254 -10.49 -5.34 -2.84
CA SER A 254 -10.58 -4.85 -1.47
C SER A 254 -11.20 -5.88 -0.52
N ILE A 255 -12.19 -6.66 -1.00
CA ILE A 255 -12.73 -7.80 -0.25
C ILE A 255 -11.65 -8.86 -0.06
N VAL A 256 -10.97 -9.27 -1.14
CA VAL A 256 -9.91 -10.28 -1.08
C VAL A 256 -8.79 -9.85 -0.14
N LEU A 257 -8.31 -8.61 -0.26
CA LEU A 257 -7.24 -8.10 0.59
C LEU A 257 -7.68 -7.97 2.06
N THR A 258 -8.93 -7.60 2.32
CA THR A 258 -9.49 -7.62 3.69
C THR A 258 -9.48 -9.03 4.27
N LEU A 259 -9.87 -10.05 3.48
CA LEU A 259 -9.84 -11.44 3.92
C LEU A 259 -8.41 -11.93 4.18
N ILE A 260 -7.46 -11.53 3.32
CA ILE A 260 -6.03 -11.84 3.52
C ILE A 260 -5.54 -11.23 4.83
N PHE A 261 -5.80 -9.94 5.10
CA PHE A 261 -5.36 -9.31 6.36
C PHE A 261 -6.03 -9.90 7.61
N ILE A 262 -7.28 -10.34 7.51
CA ILE A 262 -7.94 -11.08 8.59
C ILE A 262 -7.26 -12.44 8.81
N MET A 263 -6.86 -13.13 7.74
CA MET A 263 -6.14 -14.40 7.86
C MET A 263 -4.73 -14.22 8.43
N THR A 264 -3.98 -13.20 8.02
CA THR A 264 -2.65 -12.90 8.56
C THR A 264 -2.72 -12.48 10.02
N THR A 265 -3.82 -11.85 10.46
CA THR A 265 -4.09 -11.60 11.89
C THR A 265 -4.11 -12.90 12.70
N MET A 266 -4.56 -14.03 12.13
CA MET A 266 -4.52 -15.32 12.82
C MET A 266 -3.10 -15.87 12.98
N LEU A 267 -2.12 -15.39 12.20
CA LEU A 267 -0.71 -15.79 12.26
C LEU A 267 0.13 -14.82 13.11
N PHE A 268 -0.05 -13.51 12.90
CA PHE A 268 0.76 -12.45 13.51
C PHE A 268 0.09 -11.79 14.73
N GLY A 269 -1.18 -12.13 14.98
CA GLY A 269 -1.92 -11.68 16.16
C GLY A 269 -2.21 -10.18 16.14
N TYR A 270 -2.16 -9.58 17.33
CA TYR A 270 -2.63 -8.22 17.58
C TYR A 270 -1.85 -7.14 16.82
N VAL A 271 -0.55 -7.35 16.59
CA VAL A 271 0.33 -6.39 15.89
C VAL A 271 -0.21 -6.10 14.48
N GLU A 272 -0.72 -7.12 13.79
CA GLU A 272 -1.29 -6.98 12.45
C GLU A 272 -2.50 -6.04 12.45
N ILE A 273 -3.39 -6.19 13.43
CA ILE A 273 -4.60 -5.37 13.56
C ILE A 273 -4.22 -3.90 13.77
N VAL A 274 -3.28 -3.63 14.68
CA VAL A 274 -2.85 -2.27 15.00
C VAL A 274 -2.20 -1.62 13.79
N GLY A 275 -1.25 -2.31 13.16
CA GLY A 275 -0.49 -1.76 12.04
C GLY A 275 -1.33 -1.54 10.78
N HIS A 276 -2.32 -2.41 10.52
CA HIS A 276 -3.15 -2.33 9.31
C HIS A 276 -4.53 -1.71 9.52
N PHE A 277 -4.87 -1.22 10.72
CA PHE A 277 -6.21 -0.68 11.00
C PHE A 277 -6.62 0.44 10.02
N MET A 278 -5.70 1.37 9.71
CA MET A 278 -5.97 2.44 8.73
C MET A 278 -6.19 1.87 7.32
N ILE A 279 -5.46 0.83 6.95
CA ILE A 279 -5.65 0.15 5.66
C ILE A 279 -7.03 -0.52 5.63
N HIS A 280 -7.50 -1.16 6.71
CA HIS A 280 -8.86 -1.69 6.77
C HIS A 280 -9.92 -0.61 6.54
N VAL A 281 -9.75 0.59 7.09
CA VAL A 281 -10.64 1.74 6.80
C VAL A 281 -10.66 2.04 5.30
N ILE A 282 -9.48 2.13 4.67
CA ILE A 282 -9.36 2.36 3.22
C ILE A 282 -10.02 1.25 2.41
N LEU A 283 -9.81 -0.02 2.76
CA LEU A 283 -10.40 -1.15 2.04
C LEU A 283 -11.92 -1.15 2.13
N VAL A 284 -12.49 -0.82 3.30
CA VAL A 284 -13.94 -0.63 3.44
C VAL A 284 -14.43 0.48 2.50
N LEU A 285 -13.72 1.61 2.41
CA LEU A 285 -14.06 2.67 1.45
C LEU A 285 -14.01 2.18 0.00
N PHE A 286 -13.01 1.38 -0.35
CA PHE A 286 -12.89 0.85 -1.70
C PHE A 286 -13.97 -0.16 -2.06
N VAL A 287 -14.42 -0.95 -1.07
CA VAL A 287 -15.63 -1.78 -1.20
C VAL A 287 -16.85 -0.89 -1.40
N ILE A 288 -16.97 0.24 -0.70
CA ILE A 288 -18.13 1.13 -0.82
C ILE A 288 -18.19 1.85 -2.17
N GLU A 289 -17.10 2.52 -2.55
CA GLU A 289 -17.02 3.27 -3.79
C GLU A 289 -17.15 2.35 -5.00
N GLY A 290 -16.29 1.34 -5.09
CA GLY A 290 -16.34 0.30 -6.12
C GLY A 290 -16.23 0.78 -7.57
N VAL A 291 -15.97 2.06 -7.82
CA VAL A 291 -15.88 2.62 -9.17
C VAL A 291 -14.46 2.57 -9.72
N SER A 292 -14.36 2.46 -11.04
CA SER A 292 -13.14 2.75 -11.79
C SER A 292 -13.15 4.23 -12.15
N PHE A 293 -12.15 4.97 -11.66
CA PHE A 293 -12.12 6.44 -11.82
C PHE A 293 -11.49 6.88 -13.15
N TYR A 294 -10.78 5.97 -13.81
CA TYR A 294 -10.20 6.16 -15.13
C TYR A 294 -10.92 5.28 -16.13
N LYS A 295 -11.09 5.77 -17.37
CA LYS A 295 -11.23 4.84 -18.49
C LYS A 295 -9.87 4.13 -18.60
N PRO A 296 -9.80 2.80 -18.41
CA PRO A 296 -8.52 2.11 -18.49
C PRO A 296 -7.88 2.45 -19.84
N PRO A 297 -6.58 2.81 -19.90
CA PRO A 297 -5.92 3.19 -21.15
C PRO A 297 -6.03 2.12 -22.25
N VAL A 298 -6.31 0.88 -21.84
CA VAL A 298 -6.68 -0.26 -22.68
C VAL A 298 -7.83 0.06 -23.65
N ASP A 299 -8.80 0.89 -23.24
CA ASP A 299 -9.92 1.28 -24.10
C ASP A 299 -9.53 2.25 -25.23
N MET A 300 -8.33 2.84 -25.17
CA MET A 300 -7.77 3.64 -26.27
C MET A 300 -7.39 2.77 -27.47
N HIS A 301 -7.18 1.47 -27.27
CA HIS A 301 -6.78 0.53 -28.31
C HIS A 301 -8.00 -0.16 -28.94
N LYS A 302 -8.03 -0.21 -30.27
CA LYS A 302 -9.18 -0.72 -31.05
C LYS A 302 -9.17 -2.25 -31.17
N THR A 303 -8.00 -2.88 -31.26
CA THR A 303 -7.91 -4.33 -31.43
C THR A 303 -7.65 -5.04 -30.10
N LYS A 304 -8.10 -6.31 -29.99
CA LYS A 304 -7.84 -7.12 -28.80
C LYS A 304 -6.35 -7.38 -28.59
N LEU A 305 -5.59 -7.52 -29.69
CA LEU A 305 -4.15 -7.76 -29.65
C LEU A 305 -3.41 -6.54 -29.10
N ASP A 306 -3.74 -5.33 -29.57
CA ASP A 306 -3.12 -4.11 -29.06
C ASP A 306 -3.37 -3.91 -27.56
N ARG A 307 -4.58 -4.24 -27.10
CA ARG A 307 -4.95 -4.22 -25.68
C ARG A 307 -4.10 -5.18 -24.85
N ILE A 308 -3.95 -6.41 -25.34
CA ILE A 308 -3.14 -7.46 -24.70
C ILE A 308 -1.68 -7.01 -24.60
N ILE A 309 -1.11 -6.54 -25.70
CA ILE A 309 0.28 -6.08 -25.77
C ILE A 309 0.49 -4.88 -24.85
N PHE A 310 -0.41 -3.89 -24.89
CA PHE A 310 -0.32 -2.70 -24.06
C PHE A 310 -0.33 -3.04 -22.57
N VAL A 311 -1.27 -3.88 -22.12
CA VAL A 311 -1.37 -4.25 -20.70
C VAL A 311 -0.15 -5.02 -20.23
N ALA A 312 0.30 -6.01 -21.02
CA ALA A 312 1.47 -6.81 -20.69
C ALA A 312 2.73 -5.95 -20.59
N LEU A 313 2.99 -5.10 -21.59
CA LEU A 313 4.16 -4.23 -21.60
C LEU A 313 4.08 -3.13 -20.53
N ASN A 314 2.89 -2.58 -20.26
CA ASN A 314 2.71 -1.59 -19.21
C ASN A 314 3.00 -2.19 -17.83
N PHE A 315 2.46 -3.37 -17.54
CA PHE A 315 2.74 -4.06 -16.29
C PHE A 315 4.25 -4.32 -16.11
N LEU A 316 4.92 -4.85 -17.14
CA LEU A 316 6.36 -5.11 -17.09
C LEU A 316 7.18 -3.82 -16.92
N LEU A 317 6.76 -2.72 -17.56
CA LEU A 317 7.40 -1.41 -17.40
C LEU A 317 7.24 -0.89 -15.96
N VAL A 318 6.04 -0.97 -15.39
CA VAL A 318 5.78 -0.54 -14.01
C VAL A 318 6.59 -1.41 -13.03
N LEU A 319 6.56 -2.73 -13.20
CA LEU A 319 7.34 -3.68 -12.42
C LEU A 319 8.84 -3.35 -12.47
N ALA A 320 9.40 -3.17 -13.66
CA ALA A 320 10.81 -2.82 -13.83
C ALA A 320 11.13 -1.45 -13.20
N THR A 321 10.24 -0.46 -13.35
CA THR A 321 10.44 0.88 -12.78
C THR A 321 10.48 0.82 -11.26
N PHE A 322 9.50 0.16 -10.63
CA PHE A 322 9.46 -0.02 -9.18
C PHE A 322 10.69 -0.78 -8.69
N LEU A 323 11.03 -1.90 -9.34
CA LEU A 323 12.19 -2.71 -8.96
C LEU A 323 13.50 -1.91 -9.03
N LEU A 324 13.72 -1.18 -10.13
CA LEU A 324 14.95 -0.39 -10.31
C LEU A 324 15.03 0.80 -9.36
N LEU A 325 13.92 1.51 -9.13
CA LEU A 325 13.89 2.62 -8.18
C LEU A 325 14.14 2.12 -6.77
N TYR A 326 13.44 1.07 -6.34
CA TYR A 326 13.64 0.48 -5.02
C TYR A 326 15.08 0.01 -4.88
N TYR A 327 15.59 -0.82 -5.79
CA TYR A 327 16.97 -1.33 -5.75
C TYR A 327 18.00 -0.21 -5.76
N ARG A 328 17.76 0.92 -6.43
CA ARG A 328 18.71 2.04 -6.47
C ARG A 328 18.81 2.78 -5.13
N PHE A 329 17.70 2.92 -4.41
CA PHE A 329 17.62 3.74 -3.20
C PHE A 329 17.60 2.92 -1.89
N ALA A 330 17.43 1.60 -2.00
CA ALA A 330 17.61 0.59 -0.95
C ALA A 330 19.08 0.39 -0.54
#